data_AF-A0A834DR77-F1
#
_entry.id   AF-A0A834DR77-F1
#
_cell.length_a   1.000
_cell.length_b   1.000
_cell.length_c   1.000
_cell.angle_alpha   90.00
_cell.angle_beta   90.00
_cell.angle_gamma   90.00
#
_symmetry.space_group_name_H-M   'P 1'
#
loop_
_entity.id
_entity.type
_entity.pdbx_description
1 polymer ?
#
loop_
_entity_poly.entity_id
_entity_poly.type
_entity_poly.pdbx_seq_one_letter_code
_entity_poly.pdbx_strand_id
1 'polypeptide(L)'
;MALWAIMAAPLLMSNDLRHISLQAKMLLQNKDVIAINQDPLGKQGYLLRKEDNFEVWERPLSSLAWAVAMVNLQEIGGPRSYTINIASLGQGVACNPACFITELLPTKTKLGFYEWTSCLKTRINPTGTVLLLLGRSQTFKKLP
;
A
#
# COMPACT_ATOMS: atom_id res chain seq x y z
N MET A 1 3.64 -5.54 -8.58
CA MET A 1 3.71 -4.07 -8.56
C MET A 1 3.81 -3.50 -7.15
N ALA A 2 2.84 -3.78 -6.25
CA ALA A 2 2.82 -3.23 -4.88
C ALA A 2 4.14 -3.41 -4.11
N LEU A 3 4.65 -4.64 -4.00
CA LEU A 3 5.89 -4.91 -3.26
C LEU A 3 7.12 -4.23 -3.87
N TRP A 4 7.21 -4.08 -5.20
CA TRP A 4 8.30 -3.34 -5.85
C TRP A 4 8.27 -1.86 -5.47
N ALA A 5 7.07 -1.29 -5.32
CA ALA A 5 6.91 0.07 -4.81
C ALA A 5 7.32 0.17 -3.33
N ILE A 6 6.96 -0.79 -2.49
CA ILE A 6 7.40 -0.83 -1.08
C ILE A 6 8.92 -0.98 -0.95
N MET A 7 9.55 -1.82 -1.78
CA MET A 7 10.99 -2.08 -1.73
C MET A 7 11.85 -0.97 -2.34
N ALA A 8 11.27 0.14 -2.81
CA ALA A 8 11.99 1.17 -3.58
C ALA A 8 12.81 0.58 -4.75
N ALA A 9 12.30 -0.49 -5.35
CA ALA A 9 13.01 -1.23 -6.38
C ALA A 9 13.04 -0.45 -7.72
N PRO A 10 14.10 -0.61 -8.53
CA PRO A 10 14.08 -0.14 -9.91
C PRO A 10 12.91 -0.74 -10.70
N LEU A 11 12.14 0.10 -11.40
CA LEU A 11 11.00 -0.34 -12.23
C LEU A 11 11.43 -0.61 -13.67
N LEU A 12 12.19 -1.69 -13.87
CA LEU A 12 12.65 -2.13 -15.19
C LEU A 12 11.67 -3.18 -15.75
N MET A 13 10.91 -2.83 -16.77
CA MET A 13 9.93 -3.73 -17.40
C MET A 13 10.61 -4.62 -18.45
N SER A 14 10.30 -5.91 -18.42
CA SER A 14 10.70 -6.88 -19.44
C SER A 14 9.46 -7.60 -19.98
N ASN A 15 8.78 -6.98 -20.94
CA ASN A 15 7.57 -7.48 -21.57
C ASN A 15 7.45 -6.99 -23.02
N ASP A 16 6.58 -7.61 -23.82
CA ASP A 16 6.29 -7.12 -25.18
C ASP A 16 5.26 -5.98 -25.12
N LEU A 17 5.75 -4.74 -25.22
CA LEU A 17 4.92 -3.54 -25.19
C LEU A 17 3.93 -3.44 -26.35
N ARG A 18 4.15 -4.18 -27.44
CA ARG A 18 3.25 -4.21 -28.61
C ARG A 18 2.00 -5.04 -28.33
N HIS A 19 2.08 -6.00 -27.40
CA HIS A 19 1.03 -6.98 -27.10
C HIS A 19 0.61 -6.99 -25.63
N ILE A 20 0.79 -5.87 -24.92
CA ILE A 20 0.41 -5.76 -23.51
C ILE A 20 -1.12 -5.62 -23.35
N SER A 21 -1.71 -6.35 -22.41
CA SER A 21 -3.13 -6.20 -22.09
C SER A 21 -3.43 -4.84 -21.45
N LEU A 22 -4.65 -4.32 -21.65
CA LEU A 22 -5.05 -3.04 -21.06
C LEU A 22 -4.94 -3.06 -19.53
N GLN A 23 -5.32 -4.18 -18.89
CA GLN A 23 -5.21 -4.35 -17.45
C GLN A 23 -3.77 -4.24 -16.96
N ALA A 24 -2.82 -4.94 -17.62
CA ALA A 24 -1.41 -4.88 -17.25
C ALA A 24 -0.83 -3.47 -17.48
N LYS A 25 -1.19 -2.82 -18.60
CA LYS A 25 -0.79 -1.44 -18.89
C LYS A 25 -1.29 -0.47 -17.82
N MET A 26 -2.56 -0.56 -17.42
CA MET A 26 -3.14 0.28 -16.37
C MET A 26 -2.45 0.07 -15.02
N LEU A 27 -2.11 -1.17 -14.66
CA LEU A 27 -1.40 -1.48 -13.42
C LEU A 27 0.03 -0.93 -13.44
N LEU A 28 0.78 -1.15 -14.52
CA LEU A 28 2.18 -0.71 -14.66
C LEU A 28 2.30 0.81 -14.80
N GLN A 29 1.26 1.49 -15.31
CA GLN A 29 1.19 2.95 -15.43
C GLN A 29 0.40 3.61 -14.28
N ASN A 30 0.11 2.89 -13.19
CA ASN A 30 -0.63 3.44 -12.06
C ASN A 30 0.20 4.55 -11.37
N LYS A 31 -0.21 5.81 -11.57
CA LYS A 31 0.51 7.01 -11.11
C LYS A 31 0.71 7.04 -9.60
N ASP A 32 -0.27 6.58 -8.81
CA ASP A 32 -0.16 6.62 -7.34
C ASP A 32 0.87 5.58 -6.85
N VAL A 33 0.90 4.40 -7.46
CA VAL A 33 1.86 3.32 -7.12
C VAL A 33 3.28 3.68 -7.57
N ILE A 34 3.41 4.32 -8.74
CA ILE A 34 4.69 4.87 -9.22
C ILE A 34 5.16 5.98 -8.28
N ALA A 35 4.28 6.87 -7.83
CA ALA A 35 4.63 7.94 -6.89
C ALA A 35 5.16 7.39 -5.55
N ILE A 36 4.59 6.29 -5.04
CA ILE A 36 5.15 5.58 -3.89
C ILE A 36 6.55 5.06 -4.21
N ASN A 37 6.73 4.39 -5.36
CA ASN A 37 8.04 3.85 -5.75
C ASN A 37 9.10 4.96 -5.83
N GLN A 38 8.76 6.08 -6.46
CA GLN A 38 9.60 7.24 -6.76
C GLN A 38 9.62 8.30 -5.65
N ASP A 39 9.13 7.98 -4.44
CA ASP A 39 9.10 8.94 -3.35
C ASP A 39 10.51 9.49 -3.04
N PRO A 40 10.67 10.84 -2.95
CA PRO A 40 11.99 11.48 -2.86
C PRO A 40 12.72 11.20 -1.54
N LEU A 41 12.05 10.67 -0.51
CA LEU A 41 12.72 10.25 0.72
C LEU A 41 13.68 9.08 0.46
N GLY A 42 13.43 8.29 -0.60
CA GLY A 42 14.33 7.20 -1.02
C GLY A 42 14.52 6.09 0.02
N LYS A 43 13.73 6.07 1.09
CA LYS A 43 13.79 5.03 2.13
C LYS A 43 13.03 3.80 1.66
N GLN A 44 13.75 2.69 1.58
CA GLN A 44 13.18 1.38 1.31
C GLN A 44 12.28 0.93 2.47
N GLY A 45 11.15 0.29 2.13
CA GLY A 45 10.26 -0.34 3.09
C GLY A 45 10.73 -1.70 3.57
N TYR A 46 10.01 -2.26 4.54
CA TYR A 46 10.37 -3.50 5.22
C TYR A 46 9.13 -4.33 5.58
N LEU A 47 9.34 -5.61 5.86
CA LEU A 47 8.32 -6.49 6.42
C LEU A 47 8.11 -6.12 7.89
N LEU A 48 6.93 -5.61 8.21
CA LEU A 48 6.53 -5.28 9.58
C LEU A 48 6.17 -6.55 10.37
N ARG A 49 5.38 -7.44 9.76
CA ARG A 49 4.86 -8.64 10.43
C ARG A 49 4.51 -9.74 9.44
N LYS A 50 4.68 -10.98 9.87
CA LYS A 50 4.23 -12.19 9.17
C LYS A 50 3.52 -13.13 10.14
N GLU A 51 2.27 -13.45 9.86
CA GLU A 51 1.42 -14.30 10.70
C GLU A 51 0.27 -14.90 9.89
N ASP A 52 -0.14 -16.13 10.16
CA ASP A 52 -1.36 -16.75 9.58
C ASP A 52 -1.49 -16.62 8.04
N ASN A 53 -0.37 -16.84 7.32
CA ASN A 53 -0.26 -16.64 5.86
C ASN A 53 -0.56 -15.21 5.39
N PHE A 54 -0.42 -14.21 6.25
CA PHE A 54 -0.38 -12.81 5.88
C PHE A 54 1.01 -12.23 6.08
N GLU A 55 1.37 -11.30 5.20
CA GLU A 55 2.51 -10.40 5.39
C GLU A 55 2.04 -8.96 5.35
N VAL A 56 2.52 -8.16 6.29
CA VAL A 56 2.31 -6.71 6.31
C VAL A 56 3.66 -6.07 6.08
N TRP A 57 3.78 -5.31 4.99
CA TRP A 57 4.94 -4.53 4.65
C TRP A 57 4.60 -3.05 4.74
N GLU A 58 5.58 -2.23 5.12
CA GLU A 58 5.40 -0.79 5.16
C GLU A 58 6.63 -0.04 4.65
N ARG A 59 6.39 1.13 4.05
CA ARG A 59 7.41 2.04 3.55
C ARG A 59 7.14 3.46 4.07
N PRO A 60 8.09 4.10 4.76
CA PRO A 60 7.98 5.52 5.08
C PRO A 60 8.14 6.34 3.79
N LEU A 61 7.28 7.34 3.63
CA LEU A 61 7.31 8.27 2.50
C LEU A 61 7.61 9.69 3.00
N SER A 62 7.87 10.59 2.06
CA SER A 62 7.95 12.02 2.34
C SER A 62 6.65 12.54 2.98
N SER A 63 6.73 13.71 3.63
CA SER A 63 5.58 14.38 4.26
C SER A 63 4.86 13.55 5.34
N LEU A 64 5.59 12.67 6.04
CA LEU A 64 5.06 11.79 7.10
C LEU A 64 3.95 10.84 6.62
N ALA A 65 3.88 10.58 5.31
CA ALA A 65 3.00 9.57 4.75
C ALA A 65 3.64 8.18 4.83
N TRP A 66 2.83 7.14 4.72
CA TRP A 66 3.27 5.75 4.70
C TRP A 66 2.53 4.95 3.63
N ALA A 67 3.25 4.07 2.94
CA ALA A 67 2.63 3.03 2.12
C ALA A 67 2.61 1.72 2.90
N VAL A 68 1.48 1.02 2.91
CA VAL A 68 1.32 -0.28 3.59
C VAL A 68 0.80 -1.30 2.59
N ALA A 69 1.50 -2.42 2.45
CA ALA A 69 1.07 -3.55 1.62
C ALA A 69 0.71 -4.74 2.49
N MET A 70 -0.50 -5.25 2.35
CA MET A 70 -0.96 -6.47 3.03
C MET A 70 -1.11 -7.58 2.01
N VAL A 71 -0.36 -8.66 2.17
CA VAL A 71 -0.27 -9.78 1.25
C VAL A 71 -0.91 -11.00 1.88
N ASN A 72 -1.78 -11.69 1.14
CA ASN A 72 -2.28 -13.01 1.52
C ASN A 72 -1.45 -14.06 0.77
N LEU A 73 -0.62 -14.79 1.50
CA LEU A 73 0.24 -15.87 0.99
C LEU A 73 -0.50 -17.18 0.76
N GLN A 74 -1.75 -17.30 1.22
CA GLN A 74 -2.53 -18.50 0.97
C GLN A 74 -2.88 -18.59 -0.52
N GLU A 75 -2.78 -19.80 -1.07
CA GLU A 75 -3.04 -20.09 -2.48
C GLU A 75 -4.37 -20.83 -2.71
N ILE A 76 -5.12 -21.08 -1.63
CA ILE A 76 -6.39 -21.82 -1.65
C ILE A 76 -7.52 -21.03 -1.00
N GLY A 77 -8.74 -21.22 -1.50
CA GLY A 77 -9.96 -20.61 -0.94
C GLY A 77 -10.31 -19.25 -1.55
N GLY A 78 -11.06 -18.45 -0.80
CA GLY A 78 -11.51 -17.12 -1.21
C GLY A 78 -10.79 -15.97 -0.51
N PRO A 79 -11.22 -14.72 -0.74
CA PRO A 79 -10.65 -13.55 -0.07
C PRO A 79 -10.78 -13.66 1.46
N ARG A 80 -9.67 -13.46 2.18
CA ARG A 80 -9.63 -13.53 3.65
C ARG A 80 -9.62 -12.14 4.26
N SER A 81 -10.31 -11.99 5.39
CA SER A 81 -10.30 -10.73 6.16
C SER A 81 -9.06 -10.68 7.04
N TYR A 82 -8.34 -9.56 7.00
CA TYR A 82 -7.23 -9.26 7.89
C TYR A 82 -7.54 -7.97 8.65
N THR A 83 -7.29 -7.96 9.96
CA THR A 83 -7.55 -6.81 10.84
C THR A 83 -6.27 -6.40 11.55
N ILE A 84 -5.95 -5.11 11.53
CA ILE A 84 -4.77 -4.56 12.17
C ILE A 84 -5.12 -3.28 12.94
N ASN A 85 -4.50 -3.10 14.10
CA ASN A 85 -4.60 -1.84 14.85
C ASN A 85 -3.79 -0.76 14.11
N ILE A 86 -4.42 0.39 13.85
CA ILE A 86 -3.80 1.51 13.17
C ILE A 86 -2.55 2.03 13.90
N ALA A 87 -2.53 1.98 15.24
CA ALA A 87 -1.37 2.37 16.04
C ALA A 87 -0.12 1.51 15.78
N SER A 88 -0.26 0.31 15.21
CA SER A 88 0.89 -0.54 14.88
C SER A 88 1.57 -0.19 13.56
N LEU A 89 0.91 0.61 12.71
CA LEU A 89 1.41 0.99 11.40
C LEU A 89 2.27 2.25 11.47
N GLY A 90 3.29 2.29 10.62
CA GLY A 90 4.21 3.41 10.46
C GLY A 90 4.81 3.86 11.78
N GLN A 91 5.30 2.89 12.56
CA GLN A 91 5.93 3.10 13.87
C GLN A 91 5.02 3.85 14.88
N GLY A 92 3.71 3.77 14.72
CA GLY A 92 2.73 4.45 15.57
C GLY A 92 2.59 5.94 15.35
N VAL A 93 3.33 6.53 14.40
CA VAL A 93 3.26 7.97 14.08
C VAL A 93 2.42 8.27 12.84
N ALA A 94 2.20 7.30 11.96
CA ALA A 94 1.47 7.49 10.70
C ALA A 94 0.06 8.05 10.90
N CYS A 95 -0.62 7.60 11.96
CA CYS A 95 -2.01 7.91 12.24
C CYS A 95 -2.21 8.51 13.63
N ASN A 96 -1.24 9.24 14.15
CA ASN A 96 -1.36 9.99 15.41
C ASN A 96 -1.56 11.51 15.13
N PRO A 97 -2.71 12.11 15.50
CA PRO A 97 -3.86 11.49 16.20
C PRO A 97 -4.82 10.73 15.27
N ALA A 98 -4.75 11.00 13.96
CA ALA A 98 -5.53 10.33 12.93
C ALA A 98 -4.82 10.43 11.57
N CYS A 99 -5.19 9.55 10.64
CA CYS A 99 -4.77 9.60 9.24
C CYS A 99 -5.96 9.41 8.28
N PHE A 100 -5.77 9.83 7.04
CA PHE A 100 -6.68 9.49 5.94
C PHE A 100 -6.09 8.33 5.14
N ILE A 101 -6.86 7.25 5.01
CA ILE A 101 -6.40 6.03 4.32
C ILE A 101 -7.05 5.97 2.93
N THR A 102 -6.22 5.75 1.92
CA THR A 102 -6.65 5.46 0.54
C THR A 102 -6.11 4.10 0.12
N GLU A 103 -6.98 3.20 -0.27
CA GLU A 103 -6.60 1.98 -0.99
C GLU A 103 -6.23 2.36 -2.43
N LEU A 104 -5.07 1.90 -2.88
CA LEU A 104 -4.55 2.12 -4.23
C LEU A 104 -4.65 0.87 -5.10
N LEU A 105 -4.49 -0.32 -4.49
CA LEU A 105 -4.62 -1.61 -5.15
C LEU A 105 -5.42 -2.57 -4.25
N PRO A 106 -6.22 -3.48 -4.83
CA PRO A 106 -6.39 -3.72 -6.26
C PRO A 106 -7.19 -2.64 -7.00
N THR A 107 -8.05 -1.89 -6.30
CA THR A 107 -8.87 -0.82 -6.88
C THR A 107 -8.77 0.44 -6.02
N LYS A 108 -8.61 1.60 -6.65
CA LYS A 108 -8.46 2.87 -5.93
C LYS A 108 -9.75 3.23 -5.20
N THR A 109 -9.72 3.24 -3.87
CA THR A 109 -10.88 3.56 -3.01
C THR A 109 -10.44 4.42 -1.83
N LYS A 110 -11.14 5.52 -1.57
CA LYS A 110 -10.90 6.33 -0.36
C LYS A 110 -11.63 5.66 0.81
N LEU A 111 -10.88 5.15 1.78
CA LEU A 111 -11.44 4.47 2.96
C LEU A 111 -11.90 5.47 4.04
N GLY A 112 -11.29 6.65 4.08
CA GLY A 112 -11.69 7.73 4.99
C GLY A 112 -10.69 7.95 6.13
N PHE A 113 -11.16 8.59 7.20
CA PHE A 113 -10.36 8.91 8.37
C PHE A 113 -10.35 7.75 9.37
N TYR A 114 -9.16 7.49 9.92
CA TYR A 114 -8.93 6.50 10.96
C TYR A 114 -8.21 7.15 12.14
N GLU A 115 -8.78 7.00 13.33
CA GLU A 115 -8.16 7.43 14.59
C GLU A 115 -7.05 6.48 15.02
N TRP A 116 -6.12 6.97 15.84
CA TRP A 116 -4.98 6.19 16.33
C TRP A 116 -5.39 4.88 17.02
N THR A 117 -6.51 4.86 17.73
CA THR A 117 -7.04 3.69 18.47
C THR A 117 -7.89 2.74 17.62
N SER A 118 -8.15 3.09 16.36
CA SER A 118 -9.05 2.32 15.49
C SER A 118 -8.38 1.09 14.87
N CYS A 119 -9.21 0.18 14.36
CA CYS A 119 -8.76 -0.99 13.61
C CYS A 119 -9.11 -0.86 12.13
N LEU A 120 -8.16 -1.21 11.28
CA LEU A 120 -8.36 -1.34 9.84
C LEU A 120 -8.64 -2.80 9.49
N LYS A 121 -9.75 -3.05 8.80
CA LYS A 121 -10.13 -4.37 8.29
C LYS A 121 -10.10 -4.36 6.77
N THR A 122 -9.34 -5.26 6.17
CA THR A 122 -9.22 -5.41 4.71
C THR A 122 -9.56 -6.84 4.29
N ARG A 123 -10.02 -7.02 3.04
CA ARG A 123 -10.18 -8.34 2.42
C ARG A 123 -9.13 -8.50 1.33
N ILE A 124 -8.36 -9.58 1.40
CA ILE A 124 -7.21 -9.80 0.51
C ILE A 124 -7.39 -11.15 -0.18
N ASN A 125 -7.38 -11.13 -1.53
CA ASN A 125 -7.49 -12.33 -2.36
C ASN A 125 -6.28 -13.26 -2.13
N PRO A 126 -6.43 -14.59 -2.30
CA PRO A 126 -5.29 -15.52 -2.33
C PRO A 126 -4.19 -15.03 -3.27
N THR A 127 -2.92 -15.07 -2.86
CA THR A 127 -1.74 -14.50 -3.55
C THR A 127 -1.78 -12.99 -3.83
N GLY A 128 -2.86 -12.33 -3.42
CA GLY A 128 -3.14 -10.93 -3.70
C GLY A 128 -2.48 -9.98 -2.71
N THR A 129 -2.48 -8.70 -3.07
CA THR A 129 -1.99 -7.62 -2.20
C THR A 129 -2.98 -6.47 -2.21
N VAL A 130 -3.33 -5.97 -1.02
CA VAL A 130 -3.96 -4.67 -0.84
C VAL A 130 -2.87 -3.65 -0.54
N LEU A 131 -2.77 -2.59 -1.35
CA LEU A 131 -1.80 -1.51 -1.14
C LEU A 131 -2.54 -0.26 -0.69
N LEU A 132 -2.11 0.31 0.42
CA LEU A 132 -2.72 1.46 1.07
C LEU A 132 -1.73 2.61 1.16
N LEU A 133 -2.24 3.83 1.04
CA LEU A 133 -1.55 5.07 1.36
C LEU A 133 -2.19 5.68 2.61
N LEU A 134 -1.38 5.86 3.65
CA LEU A 134 -1.74 6.57 4.88
C LEU A 134 -1.20 7.99 4.77
N GLY A 135 -2.10 8.96 4.60
CA GLY A 135 -1.77 10.38 4.55
C GLY A 135 -2.17 11.09 5.84
N ARG A 136 -1.40 12.09 6.28
CA ARG A 136 -1.77 12.92 7.43
C ARG A 136 -2.98 13.79 7.09
N SER A 137 -3.88 13.93 8.07
CA SER A 137 -5.12 14.71 7.97
C SER A 137 -4.92 16.18 7.53
N GLN A 138 -3.73 16.76 7.71
CA GLN A 138 -3.53 18.20 7.56
C GLN A 138 -3.05 18.71 6.17
N THR A 139 -2.82 17.87 5.16
CA THR A 139 -2.32 18.39 3.87
C THR A 139 -2.68 17.51 2.67
N PHE A 140 -3.93 17.57 2.22
CA PHE A 140 -4.20 17.52 0.77
C PHE A 140 -4.22 18.94 0.22
N LYS A 141 -3.10 19.68 0.38
CA LYS A 141 -2.81 20.75 -0.57
C LYS A 141 -2.41 20.04 -1.86
N LYS A 142 -3.22 20.26 -2.90
CA LYS A 142 -3.04 19.81 -4.28
C LYS A 142 -1.55 19.63 -4.61
N LEU A 143 -1.15 18.40 -4.93
CA LEU A 143 -0.01 18.19 -5.82
C LEU A 143 -0.41 18.81 -7.18
N PRO A 144 0.46 19.57 -7.85
CA PRO A 144 0.16 20.21 -9.13
C PRO A 144 -0.24 19.21 -10.23
#